data_AF-A0AAD6MB15-F1
#
_entry.id   AF-A0AAD6MB15-F1
#
_cell.length_a   1.000
_cell.length_b   1.000
_cell.length_c   1.000
_cell.angle_alpha   90.00
_cell.angle_beta   90.00
_cell.angle_gamma   90.00
#
_symmetry.space_group_name_H-M   'P 1'
#
loop_
_entity.id
_entity.type
_entity.pdbx_description
1 polymer ?
#
loop_
_entity_poly.entity_id
_entity_poly.type
_entity_poly.pdbx_seq_one_letter_code
_entity_poly.pdbx_strand_id
1 'polypeptide(L)'
;MTLSDSQGNLPSFGTEFHYFWQFNFRDFNIEHDPYNDESIGLLERQGIDLKKNREKGIDSSDFAWMVLTSGLVFNNCSITWITFHGAYDFGFLIKILTRRELPCDMASFLGMVSFFFGVRVYDTKFMMGSIGGLRGGLERVAKLLGVERTTGSRHQAGSDSLLTQQTFVRFKDSYANLDLENLNGCEGMLFGLCEGWLGFDRTPEVYNIETSTRLKPQFKEVFSV
;
A
#
# COMPACT_ATOMS: atom_id res chain seq x y z
N MET A 1 0.97 -6.05 6.91
CA MET A 1 -0.36 -5.42 7.03
C MET A 1 -0.61 -5.11 8.50
N THR A 2 -1.00 -3.88 8.79
CA THR A 2 -1.27 -3.39 10.14
C THR A 2 -2.71 -2.91 10.20
N LEU A 3 -3.42 -3.27 11.27
CA LEU A 3 -4.75 -2.77 11.56
C LEU A 3 -4.66 -1.86 12.79
N SER A 4 -5.39 -0.75 12.79
CA SER A 4 -5.52 0.12 13.94
C SER A 4 -6.89 0.78 13.96
N ASP A 5 -7.28 1.31 15.11
CA ASP A 5 -8.38 2.28 15.16
C ASP A 5 -7.97 3.65 14.58
N SER A 6 -8.88 4.62 14.63
CA SER A 6 -8.66 5.98 14.12
C SER A 6 -7.67 6.82 14.93
N GLN A 7 -7.36 6.40 16.16
CA GLN A 7 -6.34 7.01 17.03
C GLN A 7 -4.97 6.35 16.85
N GLY A 8 -4.92 5.25 16.10
CA GLY A 8 -3.70 4.51 15.82
C GLY A 8 -3.41 3.39 16.82
N ASN A 9 -4.37 3.05 17.69
CA ASN A 9 -4.20 1.94 18.62
C ASN A 9 -4.25 0.61 17.87
N LEU A 10 -3.26 -0.24 18.11
CA LEU A 10 -3.17 -1.58 17.53
C LEU A 10 -4.08 -2.56 18.28
N PRO A 11 -4.57 -3.62 17.62
CA PRO A 11 -5.35 -4.65 18.29
C PRO A 11 -4.50 -5.36 19.34
N SER A 12 -5.08 -5.58 20.52
CA SER A 12 -4.44 -6.32 21.62
C SER A 12 -5.08 -7.66 21.95
N PHE A 13 -6.28 -7.91 21.43
CA PHE A 13 -7.09 -9.11 21.70
C PHE A 13 -7.23 -9.44 23.20
N GLY A 14 -7.25 -8.42 24.06
CA GLY A 14 -7.35 -8.59 25.51
C GLY A 14 -6.04 -8.98 26.21
N THR A 15 -4.91 -8.90 25.51
CA THR A 15 -3.57 -9.16 26.05
C THR A 15 -2.76 -7.88 26.23
N GLU A 16 -1.58 -7.97 26.83
CA GLU A 16 -0.61 -6.86 26.91
C GLU A 16 0.17 -6.62 25.59
N PHE A 17 0.02 -7.53 24.62
CA PHE A 17 0.70 -7.46 23.34
C PHE A 17 -0.14 -6.74 22.30
N HIS A 18 0.53 -6.15 21.31
CA HIS A 18 -0.08 -5.50 20.16
C HIS A 18 0.32 -6.23 18.88
N TYR A 19 -0.61 -6.34 17.93
CA TYR A 19 -0.43 -7.22 16.77
C TYR A 19 -0.43 -6.47 15.44
N PHE A 20 0.47 -6.90 14.57
CA PHE A 20 0.51 -6.61 13.14
C PHE A 20 0.92 -7.89 12.41
N TRP A 21 0.61 -7.99 11.12
CA TRP A 21 0.74 -9.24 10.38
C TRP A 21 1.72 -9.14 9.23
N GLN A 22 2.51 -10.19 9.04
CA GLN A 22 3.29 -10.43 7.84
C GLN A 22 2.83 -11.73 7.20
N PHE A 23 2.31 -11.63 5.98
CA PHE A 23 1.92 -12.79 5.17
C PHE A 23 3.09 -13.14 4.26
N ASN A 24 3.56 -14.39 4.33
CA ASN A 24 4.62 -14.89 3.47
C ASN A 24 3.99 -15.87 2.47
N PHE A 25 4.12 -15.58 1.18
CA PHE A 25 3.47 -16.36 0.11
C PHE A 25 4.39 -17.43 -0.46
N ARG A 26 3.82 -18.56 -0.87
CA ARG A 26 4.56 -19.66 -1.51
C ARG A 26 4.64 -19.57 -3.02
N ASP A 27 3.89 -18.63 -3.61
CA ASP A 27 3.70 -18.51 -5.06
C ASP A 27 5.03 -18.32 -5.81
N PHE A 28 5.94 -17.51 -5.24
CA PHE A 28 7.24 -17.22 -5.85
C PHE A 28 8.17 -18.43 -5.88
N ASN A 29 8.74 -18.71 -7.04
CA ASN A 29 9.76 -19.72 -7.27
C ASN A 29 10.97 -19.11 -7.97
N ILE A 30 12.09 -19.02 -7.24
CA ILE A 30 13.36 -18.49 -7.74
C ILE A 30 13.92 -19.25 -8.96
N GLU A 31 13.51 -20.50 -9.19
CA GLU A 31 13.99 -21.29 -10.33
C GLU A 31 13.23 -21.01 -11.63
N HIS A 32 12.05 -20.38 -11.56
CA HIS A 32 11.13 -20.26 -12.70
C HIS A 32 10.60 -18.85 -12.92
N ASP A 33 10.39 -18.10 -11.85
CA ASP A 33 9.80 -16.77 -11.93
C ASP A 33 10.86 -15.73 -12.27
N PRO A 34 10.52 -14.68 -13.03
CA PRO A 34 11.42 -13.57 -13.25
C PRO A 34 11.61 -12.77 -11.96
N TYR A 35 12.85 -12.37 -11.69
CA TYR A 35 13.20 -11.54 -10.55
C TYR A 35 14.40 -10.66 -10.86
N ASN A 36 14.63 -9.69 -9.98
CA ASN A 36 15.83 -8.85 -10.00
C ASN A 36 16.82 -9.34 -8.93
N ASP A 37 18.05 -9.67 -9.32
CA ASP A 37 19.08 -10.24 -8.43
C ASP A 37 19.38 -9.34 -7.22
N GLU A 38 19.46 -8.02 -7.43
CA GLU A 38 19.72 -7.06 -6.35
C GLU A 38 18.60 -7.06 -5.31
N SER A 39 17.35 -7.19 -5.78
CA SER A 39 16.15 -7.25 -4.95
C SER A 39 16.10 -8.54 -4.14
N ILE A 40 16.40 -9.70 -4.75
CA ILE A 40 16.49 -10.98 -4.03
C ILE A 40 17.59 -10.92 -2.97
N GLY A 41 18.80 -10.49 -3.35
CA GLY A 41 19.90 -10.36 -2.41
C GLY A 41 19.60 -9.38 -1.27
N LEU A 42 18.84 -8.31 -1.53
CA LEU A 42 18.37 -7.41 -0.48
C LEU A 42 17.39 -8.11 0.48
N LEU A 43 16.38 -8.82 -0.05
CA LEU A 43 15.38 -9.50 0.76
C LEU A 43 16.00 -10.59 1.66
N GLU A 44 16.91 -11.39 1.11
CA GLU A 44 17.64 -12.42 1.86
C GLU A 44 18.49 -11.81 2.98
N ARG A 45 19.22 -10.71 2.70
CA ARG A 45 19.97 -9.96 3.74
C ARG A 45 19.07 -9.39 4.84
N GLN A 46 17.79 -9.17 4.54
CA GLN A 46 16.79 -8.69 5.50
C GLN A 46 16.03 -9.83 6.18
N GLY A 47 16.46 -11.07 5.97
CA GLY A 47 15.98 -12.26 6.67
C GLY A 47 14.78 -12.95 6.01
N ILE A 48 14.48 -12.65 4.74
CA ILE A 48 13.47 -13.40 3.99
C ILE A 48 14.06 -14.74 3.54
N ASP A 49 13.45 -15.82 4.02
CA ASP A 49 13.80 -17.18 3.61
C ASP A 49 12.85 -17.64 2.49
N LEU A 50 13.30 -17.47 1.24
CA LEU A 50 12.52 -17.79 0.05
C LEU A 50 12.21 -19.29 -0.06
N LYS A 51 13.13 -20.14 0.42
CA LYS A 51 12.91 -21.59 0.43
C LYS A 51 11.81 -21.97 1.41
N LYS A 52 11.85 -21.42 2.63
CA LYS A 52 10.79 -21.61 3.63
C LYS A 52 9.47 -21.04 3.14
N ASN A 53 9.47 -19.89 2.47
CA ASN A 53 8.28 -19.34 1.85
C ASN A 53 7.70 -20.30 0.81
N ARG A 54 8.52 -20.90 -0.05
CA ARG A 54 8.07 -21.90 -1.03
C ARG A 54 7.48 -23.15 -0.38
N GLU A 55 8.08 -23.63 0.70
CA GLU A 55 7.67 -24.88 1.37
C GLU A 55 6.45 -24.69 2.29
N LYS A 56 6.36 -23.56 2.99
CA LYS A 56 5.42 -23.33 4.11
C LYS A 56 4.61 -22.05 4.00
N GLY A 57 4.81 -21.27 2.94
CA GLY A 57 4.09 -20.04 2.69
C GLY A 57 2.62 -20.28 2.37
N ILE A 58 1.85 -19.21 2.47
CA ILE A 58 0.42 -19.17 2.19
C ILE A 58 0.24 -19.22 0.67
N ASP A 59 -0.71 -20.02 0.19
CA ASP A 59 -1.15 -19.92 -1.19
C ASP A 59 -1.90 -18.60 -1.38
N SER A 60 -1.47 -17.77 -2.34
CA SER A 60 -2.14 -16.48 -2.53
C SER A 60 -3.62 -16.62 -2.88
N SER A 61 -4.08 -17.75 -3.44
CA SER A 61 -5.50 -18.01 -3.67
C SER A 61 -6.30 -18.20 -2.36
N ASP A 62 -5.73 -18.89 -1.38
CA ASP A 62 -6.33 -19.03 -0.04
C ASP A 62 -6.39 -17.67 0.66
N PHE A 63 -5.31 -16.89 0.55
CA PHE A 63 -5.28 -15.52 1.07
C PHE A 63 -6.34 -14.63 0.41
N ALA A 64 -6.47 -14.69 -0.91
CA ALA A 64 -7.50 -13.95 -1.65
C ALA A 64 -8.89 -14.28 -1.12
N TRP A 65 -9.21 -15.57 -0.97
CA TRP A 65 -10.49 -16.01 -0.42
C TRP A 65 -10.76 -15.47 0.99
N MET A 66 -9.76 -15.54 1.87
CA MET A 66 -9.87 -14.99 3.23
C MET A 66 -10.09 -13.48 3.23
N VAL A 67 -9.36 -12.71 2.39
CA VAL A 67 -9.54 -11.26 2.31
C VAL A 67 -10.92 -10.91 1.77
N LEU A 68 -11.38 -11.56 0.71
CA LEU A 68 -12.71 -11.33 0.11
C LEU A 68 -13.87 -11.58 1.08
N THR A 69 -13.69 -12.48 2.05
CA THR A 69 -14.71 -12.84 3.04
C THR A 69 -14.54 -12.15 4.40
N SER A 70 -13.42 -11.45 4.61
CA SER A 70 -13.09 -10.80 5.89
C SER A 70 -13.83 -9.47 6.16
N GLY A 71 -14.38 -8.85 5.12
CA GLY A 71 -14.91 -7.48 5.18
C GLY A 71 -13.85 -6.37 5.09
N LEU A 72 -12.58 -6.71 4.83
CA LEU A 72 -11.49 -5.76 4.58
C LEU A 72 -11.60 -5.03 3.24
N VAL A 73 -12.18 -5.70 2.25
CA VAL A 73 -12.46 -5.18 0.90
C VAL A 73 -13.95 -5.07 0.67
N PHE A 74 -14.38 -4.30 -0.34
CA PHE A 74 -15.78 -3.98 -0.64
C PHE A 74 -16.53 -3.28 0.51
N ASN A 75 -15.78 -2.64 1.41
CA ASN A 75 -16.32 -1.92 2.56
C ASN A 75 -16.10 -0.41 2.40
N ASN A 76 -16.87 0.17 1.47
CA ASN A 76 -16.59 1.47 0.85
C ASN A 76 -16.50 2.67 1.80
N CYS A 77 -16.98 2.56 3.05
CA CYS A 77 -16.98 3.68 4.00
C CYS A 77 -16.37 3.36 5.38
N SER A 78 -16.25 2.09 5.77
CA SER A 78 -15.86 1.75 7.16
C SER A 78 -14.36 1.57 7.34
N ILE A 79 -13.60 1.36 6.26
CA ILE A 79 -12.17 1.07 6.29
C ILE A 79 -11.40 2.21 5.62
N THR A 80 -10.22 2.50 6.15
CA THR A 80 -9.24 3.41 5.53
C THR A 80 -7.98 2.64 5.22
N TRP A 81 -7.60 2.66 3.95
CA TRP A 81 -6.36 2.06 3.48
C TRP A 81 -5.28 3.12 3.44
N ILE A 82 -4.18 2.84 4.13
CA ILE A 82 -3.01 3.71 4.20
C ILE A 82 -1.84 2.97 3.56
N THR A 83 -1.12 3.68 2.70
CA THR A 83 0.10 3.16 2.08
C THR A 83 1.20 4.23 2.05
N PHE A 84 2.40 3.85 1.64
CA PHE A 84 3.51 4.75 1.34
C PHE A 84 4.12 4.32 0.00
N HIS A 85 3.86 5.08 -1.07
CA HIS A 85 4.24 4.71 -2.44
C HIS A 85 3.58 3.41 -2.91
N GLY A 86 2.27 3.27 -2.66
CA GLY A 86 1.57 1.99 -2.68
C GLY A 86 1.05 1.50 -4.02
N ALA A 87 1.42 2.13 -5.13
CA ALA A 87 0.94 1.74 -6.45
C ALA A 87 1.20 0.25 -6.74
N TYR A 88 2.41 -0.24 -6.43
CA TYR A 88 2.74 -1.65 -6.57
C TYR A 88 2.05 -2.54 -5.54
N ASP A 89 1.91 -2.07 -4.29
CA ASP A 89 1.23 -2.82 -3.24
C ASP A 89 -0.21 -3.15 -3.64
N PHE A 90 -0.95 -2.14 -4.14
CA PHE A 90 -2.30 -2.35 -4.65
C PHE A 90 -2.31 -3.19 -5.93
N GLY A 91 -1.33 -3.02 -6.82
CA GLY A 91 -1.15 -3.90 -7.98
C GLY A 91 -1.10 -5.38 -7.57
N PHE A 92 -0.19 -5.73 -6.67
CA PHE A 92 -0.06 -7.11 -6.18
C PHE A 92 -1.31 -7.60 -5.48
N LEU A 93 -1.94 -6.80 -4.62
CA LEU A 93 -3.19 -7.19 -3.95
C LEU A 93 -4.31 -7.43 -4.96
N ILE A 94 -4.50 -6.56 -5.95
CA ILE A 94 -5.52 -6.75 -6.99
C ILE A 94 -5.23 -7.99 -7.82
N LYS A 95 -3.97 -8.23 -8.20
CA LYS A 95 -3.56 -9.44 -8.93
C LYS A 95 -3.89 -10.69 -8.12
N ILE A 96 -3.61 -10.68 -6.81
CA ILE A 96 -3.95 -11.79 -5.91
C ILE A 96 -5.47 -11.98 -5.82
N LEU A 97 -6.24 -10.91 -5.60
CA LEU A 97 -7.70 -10.96 -5.44
C LEU A 97 -8.43 -11.39 -6.70
N THR A 98 -7.94 -10.98 -7.87
CA THR A 98 -8.62 -11.24 -9.16
C THR A 98 -8.07 -12.44 -9.91
N ARG A 99 -6.83 -12.85 -9.61
CA ARG A 99 -6.12 -13.93 -10.32
C ARG A 99 -6.05 -13.70 -11.83
N ARG A 100 -5.99 -12.42 -12.24
CA ARG A 100 -5.95 -11.97 -13.63
C ARG A 100 -4.81 -10.98 -13.83
N GLU A 101 -4.44 -10.79 -15.09
CA GLU A 101 -3.57 -9.68 -15.48
C GLU A 101 -4.19 -8.35 -15.07
N LEU A 102 -3.33 -7.41 -14.69
CA LEU A 102 -3.76 -6.08 -14.30
C LEU A 102 -4.11 -5.26 -15.55
N PRO A 103 -5.03 -4.28 -15.45
CA PRO A 103 -5.41 -3.46 -16.58
C PRO A 103 -4.20 -2.75 -17.20
N CYS A 104 -4.21 -2.63 -18.53
CA CYS A 104 -3.13 -1.97 -19.27
C CYS A 104 -3.23 -0.44 -19.24
N ASP A 105 -4.34 0.10 -18.73
CA ASP A 105 -4.59 1.53 -18.59
C ASP A 105 -4.79 1.93 -17.12
N MET A 106 -4.40 3.17 -16.82
CA MET A 106 -4.40 3.71 -15.46
C MET A 106 -5.82 3.91 -14.90
N ALA A 107 -6.77 4.32 -15.74
CA ALA A 107 -8.13 4.61 -15.29
C ALA A 107 -8.82 3.33 -14.80
N SER A 108 -8.71 2.24 -15.55
CA SER A 108 -9.20 0.91 -15.15
C SER A 108 -8.50 0.41 -13.89
N PHE A 109 -7.19 0.58 -13.77
CA PHE A 109 -6.45 0.20 -12.56
C PHE A 109 -6.95 0.96 -11.32
N LEU A 110 -7.05 2.29 -11.38
CA LEU A 110 -7.58 3.10 -10.28
C LEU A 110 -9.06 2.80 -10.00
N GLY A 111 -9.84 2.46 -11.03
CA GLY A 111 -11.19 1.93 -10.90
C GLY A 111 -11.25 0.64 -10.08
N MET A 112 -10.31 -0.29 -10.30
CA MET A 112 -10.18 -1.50 -9.49
C MET A 112 -9.76 -1.19 -8.05
N VAL A 113 -8.83 -0.25 -7.84
CA VAL A 113 -8.45 0.19 -6.49
C VAL A 113 -9.69 0.71 -5.75
N SER A 114 -10.46 1.61 -6.36
CA SER A 114 -11.69 2.13 -5.80
C SER A 114 -12.74 1.04 -5.53
N PHE A 115 -12.90 0.10 -6.48
CA PHE A 115 -13.86 -0.99 -6.35
C PHE A 115 -13.55 -1.93 -5.18
N PHE A 116 -12.29 -2.35 -5.01
CA PHE A 116 -11.91 -3.27 -3.95
C PHE A 116 -11.69 -2.58 -2.59
N PHE A 117 -11.06 -1.42 -2.57
CA PHE A 117 -10.56 -0.78 -1.34
C PHE A 117 -11.35 0.46 -0.93
N GLY A 118 -12.31 0.91 -1.74
CA GLY A 118 -13.14 2.07 -1.49
C GLY A 118 -12.43 3.39 -1.76
N VAL A 119 -13.09 4.49 -1.40
CA VAL A 119 -12.60 5.86 -1.64
C VAL A 119 -11.56 6.32 -0.60
N ARG A 120 -11.58 5.74 0.60
CA ARG A 120 -10.69 6.12 1.72
C ARG A 120 -9.32 5.45 1.60
N VAL A 121 -8.65 5.67 0.47
CA VAL A 121 -7.28 5.22 0.19
C VAL A 121 -6.36 6.44 0.23
N TYR A 122 -5.32 6.38 1.07
CA TYR A 122 -4.38 7.48 1.24
C TYR A 122 -2.94 7.00 1.07
N ASP A 123 -2.26 7.55 0.06
CA ASP A 123 -0.81 7.39 -0.08
C ASP A 123 -0.08 8.49 0.70
N THR A 124 0.48 8.09 1.83
CA THR A 124 1.22 8.96 2.76
C THR A 124 2.33 9.74 2.05
N LYS A 125 3.00 9.12 1.07
CA LYS A 125 4.07 9.78 0.31
C LYS A 125 3.53 10.84 -0.63
N PHE A 126 2.37 10.58 -1.25
CA PHE A 126 1.67 11.56 -2.08
C PHE A 126 1.27 12.78 -1.24
N MET A 127 0.61 12.54 -0.10
CA MET A 127 0.13 13.59 0.79
C MET A 127 1.27 14.50 1.30
N MET A 128 2.41 13.91 1.64
CA MET A 128 3.57 14.66 2.16
C MET A 128 4.35 15.39 1.08
N GLY A 129 4.15 15.08 -0.21
CA GLY A 129 4.91 15.66 -1.31
C GLY A 129 4.78 17.18 -1.43
N SER A 130 3.65 17.73 -0.97
CA SER A 130 3.37 19.17 -0.90
C SER A 130 4.05 19.88 0.27
N ILE A 131 4.55 19.14 1.28
CA ILE A 131 5.17 19.71 2.47
C ILE A 131 6.68 19.84 2.29
N GLY A 132 7.18 21.08 2.35
CA GLY A 132 8.61 21.36 2.31
C GLY A 132 9.37 20.61 3.40
N GLY A 133 10.37 19.82 3.00
CA GLY A 133 11.25 19.08 3.93
C GLY A 133 10.87 17.61 4.16
N LEU A 134 9.63 17.20 3.90
CA LEU A 134 9.19 15.80 4.05
C LEU A 134 9.36 15.00 2.75
N ARG A 135 10.62 14.75 2.38
CA ARG A 135 10.96 13.99 1.15
C ARG A 135 11.89 12.81 1.44
N GLY A 136 11.67 11.70 0.74
CA GLY A 136 12.52 10.52 0.78
C GLY A 136 11.74 9.21 0.84
N GLY A 137 12.43 8.14 1.27
CA GLY A 137 11.81 6.86 1.60
C GLY A 137 11.19 6.88 3.01
N LEU A 138 10.37 5.88 3.30
CA LEU A 138 9.58 5.75 4.53
C LEU A 138 10.42 5.99 5.79
N GLU A 139 11.56 5.32 5.93
CA GLU A 139 12.43 5.42 7.12
C GLU A 139 12.89 6.86 7.40
N ARG A 140 13.25 7.60 6.33
CA ARG A 140 13.70 8.99 6.48
C ARG A 140 12.54 9.88 6.90
N VAL A 141 11.38 9.71 6.27
CA VAL A 141 10.19 10.50 6.56
C VAL A 141 9.67 10.24 7.97
N ALA A 142 9.63 8.97 8.39
CA ALA A 142 9.30 8.56 9.76
C ALA A 142 10.21 9.27 10.77
N LYS A 143 11.54 9.22 10.55
CA LYS A 143 12.52 9.89 11.40
C LYS A 143 12.32 11.40 11.48
N LEU A 144 12.01 12.06 10.35
CA LEU A 144 11.73 13.50 10.32
C LEU A 144 10.48 13.89 11.13
N LEU A 145 9.52 12.97 11.26
CA LEU A 145 8.31 13.13 12.07
C LEU A 145 8.49 12.68 13.52
N GLY A 146 9.69 12.22 13.89
CA GLY A 146 9.99 11.68 15.22
C GLY A 146 9.38 10.30 15.48
N VAL A 147 9.10 9.53 14.43
CA VAL A 147 8.68 8.13 14.51
C VAL A 147 9.88 7.23 14.29
N GLU A 148 10.11 6.32 15.22
CA GLU A 148 11.18 5.31 15.13
C GLU A 148 10.57 3.92 15.01
N ARG A 149 11.26 3.05 14.26
CA ARG A 149 10.89 1.64 14.17
C ARG A 149 11.28 0.93 15.47
N THR A 150 10.28 0.58 16.27
CA THR A 150 10.48 -0.05 17.58
C THR A 150 10.59 -1.57 17.52
N THR A 151 10.05 -2.19 16.45
CA THR A 151 10.04 -3.64 16.28
C THR A 151 10.08 -4.04 14.81
N GLY A 152 10.59 -5.24 14.54
CA GLY A 152 10.76 -5.78 13.20
C GLY A 152 11.92 -5.17 12.41
N SER A 153 12.26 -5.79 11.30
CA SER A 153 13.36 -5.35 10.41
C SER A 153 12.84 -4.44 9.30
N ARG A 154 13.70 -3.55 8.81
CA ARG A 154 13.43 -2.76 7.60
C ARG A 154 13.29 -3.70 6.40
N HIS A 155 12.48 -3.33 5.40
CA HIS A 155 12.24 -4.12 4.18
C HIS A 155 11.53 -5.46 4.44
N GLN A 156 10.87 -5.58 5.60
CA GLN A 156 9.89 -6.63 5.85
C GLN A 156 8.49 -6.04 5.88
N ALA A 157 7.57 -6.58 5.09
CA ALA A 157 6.27 -5.98 4.81
C ALA A 157 5.41 -5.74 6.07
N GLY A 158 5.50 -6.61 7.08
CA GLY A 158 4.80 -6.41 8.36
C GLY A 158 5.33 -5.16 9.09
N SER A 159 6.64 -5.13 9.30
CA SER A 159 7.36 -4.04 9.95
C SER A 159 7.18 -2.71 9.21
N ASP A 160 7.32 -2.70 7.88
CA ASP A 160 7.13 -1.50 7.05
C ASP A 160 5.68 -1.02 7.04
N SER A 161 4.70 -1.93 7.10
CA SER A 161 3.29 -1.53 7.23
C SER A 161 2.97 -0.91 8.59
N LEU A 162 3.62 -1.36 9.67
CA LEU A 162 3.51 -0.73 10.98
C LEU A 162 4.13 0.67 10.97
N LEU A 163 5.35 0.80 10.44
CA LEU A 163 6.01 2.10 10.36
C LEU A 163 5.21 3.09 9.48
N THR A 164 4.63 2.61 8.38
CA THR A 164 3.72 3.40 7.54
C THR A 164 2.53 3.92 8.33
N GLN A 165 1.85 3.05 9.09
CA GLN A 165 0.69 3.41 9.90
C GLN A 165 1.06 4.45 10.97
N GLN A 166 2.14 4.23 11.72
CA GLN A 166 2.59 5.15 12.76
C GLN A 166 3.02 6.51 12.19
N THR A 167 3.69 6.48 11.05
CA THR A 167 4.10 7.69 10.33
C THR A 167 2.89 8.51 9.87
N PHE A 168 1.85 7.84 9.35
CA PHE A 168 0.60 8.49 8.95
C PHE A 168 -0.13 9.11 10.15
N VAL A 169 -0.24 8.39 11.27
CA VAL A 169 -0.87 8.93 12.50
C VAL A 169 -0.10 10.17 12.97
N ARG A 170 1.23 10.07 13.08
CA ARG A 170 2.07 11.19 13.52
C ARG A 170 1.99 12.39 12.57
N PHE A 171 1.89 12.13 11.28
CA PHE A 171 1.67 13.17 10.27
C PHE A 171 0.35 13.88 10.50
N LYS A 172 -0.74 13.12 10.63
CA LYS A 172 -2.07 13.68 10.91
C LYS A 172 -2.08 14.55 12.18
N ASP A 173 -1.40 14.11 13.24
CA ASP A 173 -1.31 14.85 14.50
C ASP A 173 -0.44 16.12 14.40
N SER A 174 0.70 16.02 13.71
CA SER A 174 1.64 17.15 13.55
C SER A 174 1.09 18.25 12.65
N TYR A 175 0.21 17.86 11.73
CA TYR A 175 -0.41 18.75 10.77
C TYR A 175 -1.92 18.87 11.02
N ALA A 176 -2.38 18.75 12.27
CA ALA A 176 -3.80 18.92 12.63
C ALA A 176 -4.37 20.34 12.36
N ASN A 177 -3.52 21.32 12.00
CA ASN A 177 -3.92 22.63 11.46
C ASN A 177 -4.01 22.65 9.91
N LEU A 178 -3.56 21.59 9.22
CA LEU A 178 -4.01 21.27 7.87
C LEU A 178 -5.34 20.54 8.08
N ASP A 179 -6.43 21.29 7.99
CA ASP A 179 -7.79 20.78 8.11
C ASP A 179 -7.93 19.44 7.35
N LEU A 180 -8.63 18.44 7.91
CA LEU A 180 -8.92 17.21 7.14
C LEU A 180 -9.75 17.52 5.88
N GLU A 181 -10.42 18.68 5.85
CA GLU A 181 -11.01 19.27 4.64
C GLU A 181 -9.96 19.65 3.56
N ASN A 182 -8.68 19.84 3.90
CA ASN A 182 -7.56 20.02 2.97
C ASN A 182 -6.94 18.69 2.50
N LEU A 183 -7.33 17.55 3.09
CA LEU A 183 -7.04 16.24 2.51
C LEU A 183 -8.05 15.87 1.42
N ASN A 184 -9.18 16.60 1.30
CA ASN A 184 -10.08 16.46 0.17
C ASN A 184 -9.28 16.63 -1.13
N GLY A 185 -9.30 15.58 -1.94
CA GLY A 185 -8.55 15.51 -3.21
C GLY A 185 -7.28 14.67 -3.15
N CYS A 186 -6.90 14.15 -1.98
CA CYS A 186 -5.88 13.11 -1.87
C CYS A 186 -6.47 11.69 -1.86
N GLU A 187 -7.79 11.54 -1.67
CA GLU A 187 -8.48 10.26 -1.73
C GLU A 187 -8.22 9.52 -3.05
N GLY A 188 -7.75 8.28 -2.96
CA GLY A 188 -7.45 7.45 -4.12
C GLY A 188 -6.23 7.90 -4.93
N MET A 189 -5.53 8.96 -4.51
CA MET A 189 -4.32 9.43 -5.19
C MET A 189 -3.11 8.60 -4.77
N LEU A 190 -2.46 7.98 -5.75
CA LEU A 190 -1.28 7.13 -5.53
C LEU A 190 -0.03 7.82 -6.08
N PHE A 191 1.03 7.84 -5.26
CA PHE A 191 2.30 8.47 -5.64
C PHE A 191 2.88 7.80 -6.90
N GLY A 192 3.42 8.61 -7.82
CA GLY A 192 4.02 8.15 -9.07
C GLY A 192 3.02 7.81 -10.20
N LEU A 193 1.73 7.68 -9.88
CA LEU A 193 0.63 7.49 -10.84
C LEU A 193 -0.17 8.78 -11.05
N CYS A 194 -0.59 9.44 -9.96
CA CYS A 194 -1.45 10.63 -10.02
C CYS A 194 -0.68 11.96 -10.01
N GLU A 195 0.66 11.94 -10.11
CA GLU A 195 1.47 13.16 -10.15
C GLU A 195 1.18 13.96 -11.43
N GLY A 196 0.62 15.16 -11.29
CA GLY A 196 0.18 16.01 -12.40
C GLY A 196 -1.34 16.04 -12.63
N TRP A 197 -2.11 15.21 -11.92
CA TRP A 197 -3.57 15.37 -11.81
C TRP A 197 -3.90 16.53 -10.86
N LEU A 198 -3.94 17.75 -11.40
CA LEU A 198 -4.46 18.92 -10.68
C LEU A 198 -5.94 19.09 -11.07
N GLY A 199 -6.85 18.69 -10.19
CA GLY A 199 -8.23 19.17 -10.22
C GLY A 199 -9.31 18.12 -9.94
N PHE A 200 -9.83 18.12 -8.73
CA PHE A 200 -11.25 17.87 -8.49
C PHE A 200 -11.86 19.20 -8.04
N ASP A 201 -12.33 20.00 -8.99
CA ASP A 201 -13.48 20.86 -8.72
C ASP A 201 -14.72 19.99 -8.96
N ARG A 202 -15.38 19.59 -7.86
CA ARG A 202 -16.67 18.90 -7.72
C ARG A 202 -16.72 17.37 -7.98
N THR A 203 -17.59 16.76 -7.17
CA THR A 203 -17.99 15.34 -7.09
C THR A 203 -18.18 14.66 -8.45
N PRO A 204 -17.76 13.38 -8.62
CA PRO A 204 -17.79 12.71 -9.91
C PRO A 204 -19.21 12.26 -10.27
N GLU A 205 -19.87 13.01 -11.15
CA GLU A 205 -20.69 12.39 -12.18
C GLU A 205 -19.74 11.79 -13.23
N VAL A 206 -19.71 10.46 -13.27
CA VAL A 206 -19.34 9.61 -14.41
C VAL A 206 -18.02 9.95 -15.13
N TYR A 207 -17.01 9.13 -14.83
CA TYR A 207 -15.82 8.83 -15.64
C TYR A 207 -15.88 9.32 -17.10
N ASN A 208 -15.17 10.40 -17.39
CA ASN A 208 -14.77 10.77 -18.75
C ASN A 208 -13.40 11.44 -18.69
N ILE A 209 -12.33 10.67 -18.86
CA ILE A 209 -10.98 11.22 -18.97
C ILE A 209 -10.24 10.52 -20.12
N GLU A 210 -10.20 11.22 -21.26
CA GLU A 210 -9.08 11.13 -22.19
C GLU A 210 -7.96 12.03 -21.65
N THR A 211 -6.80 11.47 -21.30
CA THR A 211 -5.46 12.02 -21.58
C THR A 211 -4.34 11.11 -21.06
N SER A 212 -3.40 10.78 -21.97
CA SER A 212 -2.13 10.04 -21.80
C SER A 212 -2.21 8.54 -21.47
N THR A 213 -2.31 7.74 -22.53
CA THR A 213 -2.57 6.29 -22.58
C THR A 213 -1.37 5.37 -22.37
N ARG A 214 -0.30 5.76 -21.65
CA ARG A 214 0.85 4.85 -21.42
C ARG A 214 1.35 4.85 -19.99
N LEU A 215 1.17 3.71 -19.33
CA LEU A 215 1.94 3.29 -18.17
C LEU A 215 3.44 3.52 -18.42
N LYS A 216 4.12 4.19 -17.49
CA LYS A 216 5.59 4.39 -17.55
C LYS A 216 6.28 3.02 -17.68
N PRO A 217 7.39 2.89 -18.43
CA PRO A 217 8.04 1.60 -18.71
C PRO A 217 8.33 0.76 -17.47
N GLN A 218 8.68 1.40 -16.37
CA GLN A 218 8.91 0.79 -15.05
C GLN A 218 7.72 -0.05 -14.53
N PHE A 219 6.50 0.27 -14.95
CA PHE A 219 5.30 -0.48 -14.59
C PHE A 219 5.02 -1.66 -15.51
N LYS A 220 5.51 -1.65 -16.77
CA LYS A 220 5.21 -2.72 -17.74
C LYS A 220 5.88 -4.06 -17.41
N GLU A 221 7.04 -4.03 -16.77
CA GLU A 221 7.78 -5.25 -16.41
C GLU A 221 7.15 -6.00 -15.22
N VAL A 222 6.29 -5.34 -14.43
CA VAL A 222 5.56 -5.96 -13.32
C VAL A 222 4.19 -6.52 -13.75
N PHE A 223 3.71 -6.14 -14.95
CA PHE A 223 2.38 -6.48 -15.45
C PHE A 223 2.34 -7.62 -16.47
N SER A 224 3.47 -8.28 -16.77
CA SER A 224 3.57 -9.34 -17.78
C SER A 224 3.84 -10.75 -17.22
N VAL A 225 3.48 -10.98 -15.95
CA VAL A 225 3.52 -12.29 -15.27
C VAL A 225 2.23 -12.42 -14.49
#